data_AF-A0A1V5ZAQ1-F1
#
_entry.id   AF-A0A1V5ZAQ1-F1
#
_cell.length_a   1.000
_cell.length_b   1.000
_cell.length_c   1.000
_cell.angle_alpha   90.00
_cell.angle_beta   90.00
_cell.angle_gamma   90.00
#
_symmetry.space_group_name_H-M   'P 1'
#
loop_
_entity.id
_entity.type
_entity.pdbx_description
1 polymer ?
#
loop_
_entity_poly.entity_id
_entity_poly.type
_entity_poly.pdbx_seq_one_letter_code
_entity_poly.pdbx_strand_id
1 'polypeptide(L)'
;MSETIDKVSEEHPAKDMRKRDGETNMAVGLFLFVLGIPVSLGTFGALDRPHAAFVNAICGIVLLLIGGGVTLYGWRGFRNATKNP
;
A
#
# COMPACT_ATOMS: atom_id res chain seq x y z
N MET A 1 35.17 -16.36 -11.95
CA MET A 1 34.89 -15.26 -12.89
C MET A 1 33.56 -15.45 -13.62
N SER A 2 33.18 -16.69 -13.99
CA SER A 2 31.81 -16.98 -14.48
C SER A 2 30.73 -16.83 -13.39
N GLU A 3 31.01 -17.33 -12.18
CA GLU A 3 30.07 -17.26 -11.04
C GLU A 3 29.72 -15.82 -10.60
N THR A 4 30.65 -14.87 -10.80
CA THR A 4 30.43 -13.46 -10.50
C THR A 4 29.59 -12.74 -11.56
N ILE A 5 29.62 -13.19 -12.82
CA ILE A 5 28.81 -12.61 -13.90
C ILE A 5 27.36 -13.09 -13.79
N ASP A 6 27.14 -14.38 -13.49
CA ASP A 6 25.80 -14.92 -13.25
C ASP A 6 25.11 -14.25 -12.05
N LYS A 7 25.81 -14.09 -10.92
CA LYS A 7 25.25 -13.39 -9.74
C LYS A 7 24.86 -11.95 -10.03
N VAL A 8 25.70 -11.19 -10.75
CA VAL A 8 25.40 -9.79 -11.09
C VAL A 8 24.25 -9.71 -12.10
N SER A 9 24.16 -10.68 -13.02
CA SER A 9 23.08 -10.75 -14.01
C SER A 9 21.72 -11.11 -13.41
N GLU A 10 21.66 -11.87 -12.30
CA GLU A 10 20.39 -12.19 -11.60
C GLU A 10 20.02 -11.14 -10.54
N GLU A 11 20.99 -10.47 -9.92
CA GLU A 11 20.75 -9.48 -8.87
C GLU A 11 20.11 -8.20 -9.42
N HIS A 12 20.51 -7.76 -10.63
CA HIS A 12 19.93 -6.61 -11.31
C HIS A 12 18.41 -6.74 -11.58
N PRO A 13 17.92 -7.80 -12.26
CA PRO A 13 16.49 -7.97 -12.51
C PRO A 13 15.68 -8.16 -11.21
N ALA A 14 16.26 -8.82 -10.20
CA ALA A 14 15.60 -8.99 -8.90
C ALA A 14 15.42 -7.66 -8.16
N LYS A 15 16.43 -6.76 -8.22
CA LYS A 15 16.36 -5.43 -7.62
C LYS A 15 15.34 -4.53 -8.33
N ASP A 16 15.28 -4.59 -9.66
CA ASP A 16 14.30 -3.84 -10.46
C ASP A 16 12.86 -4.33 -10.28
N MET A 17 12.63 -5.64 -10.21
CA MET A 17 11.31 -6.22 -9.90
C MET A 17 10.83 -5.76 -8.53
N ARG A 18 11.70 -5.83 -7.51
CA ARG A 18 11.36 -5.45 -6.14
C ARG A 18 11.08 -3.95 -5.98
N LYS A 19 11.71 -3.10 -6.79
CA LYS A 19 11.39 -1.67 -6.87
C LYS A 19 10.00 -1.41 -7.46
N ARG A 20 9.67 -2.07 -8.58
CA ARG A 20 8.34 -1.97 -9.22
C ARG A 20 7.21 -2.48 -8.33
N ASP A 21 7.45 -3.57 -7.59
CA ASP A 21 6.48 -4.08 -6.62
C ASP A 21 6.27 -3.10 -5.47
N GLY A 22 7.32 -2.40 -5.04
CA GLY A 22 7.24 -1.34 -4.04
C GLY A 22 6.38 -0.15 -4.49
N GLU A 23 6.58 0.32 -5.73
CA GLU A 23 5.78 1.41 -6.32
C GLU A 23 4.31 1.01 -6.51
N THR A 24 4.06 -0.21 -6.99
CA THR A 24 2.70 -0.72 -7.19
C THR A 24 1.97 -0.86 -5.85
N ASN A 25 2.62 -1.45 -4.85
CA ASN A 25 2.04 -1.56 -3.51
C ASN A 25 1.75 -0.19 -2.89
N MET A 26 2.65 0.79 -3.07
CA MET A 26 2.40 2.14 -2.61
C MET A 26 1.18 2.77 -3.30
N ALA A 27 1.04 2.61 -4.62
CA ALA A 27 -0.09 3.13 -5.38
C ALA A 27 -1.42 2.47 -4.98
N VAL A 28 -1.44 1.14 -4.83
CA VAL A 28 -2.62 0.39 -4.39
C VAL A 28 -3.01 0.77 -2.96
N GLY A 29 -2.04 0.87 -2.06
CA GLY A 29 -2.27 1.32 -0.69
C GLY A 29 -2.89 2.72 -0.65
N LEU A 30 -2.34 3.67 -1.43
CA LEU A 30 -2.83 5.04 -1.46
C LEU A 30 -4.26 5.09 -2.02
N PHE A 31 -4.54 4.30 -3.05
CA PHE A 31 -5.88 4.20 -3.63
C PHE A 31 -6.90 3.70 -2.61
N LEU A 32 -6.61 2.61 -1.90
CA LEU A 32 -7.48 2.08 -0.85
C LEU A 32 -7.67 3.08 0.30
N PHE A 33 -6.61 3.80 0.66
CA PHE A 33 -6.67 4.83 1.69
C PHE A 33 -7.60 5.99 1.28
N VAL A 34 -7.45 6.49 0.05
CA VAL A 34 -8.31 7.56 -0.49
C VAL A 34 -9.77 7.10 -0.59
N LEU A 35 -10.04 5.84 -0.94
CA LEU A 35 -11.39 5.28 -0.92
C LEU A 35 -12.00 5.19 0.48
N GLY A 36 -11.18 5.04 1.52
CA GLY A 36 -11.64 5.06 2.91
C GLY A 36 -12.23 6.41 3.33
N ILE A 37 -11.80 7.53 2.73
CA ILE A 37 -12.28 8.89 3.05
C ILE A 37 -13.77 9.08 2.72
N PRO A 38 -14.26 8.87 1.48
CA PRO A 38 -15.68 9.02 1.17
C PRO A 38 -16.56 8.03 1.92
N VAL A 39 -16.08 6.81 2.19
CA VAL A 39 -16.81 5.83 3.03
C VAL A 39 -16.95 6.36 4.46
N SER A 40 -15.89 6.94 5.01
CA SER A 40 -15.92 7.56 6.34
C SER A 40 -16.84 8.80 6.37
N LEU A 41 -16.88 9.59 5.29
CA LEU A 41 -17.82 10.71 5.14
C LEU A 41 -19.27 10.23 5.05
N GLY A 42 -19.51 9.10 4.37
CA GLY A 42 -20.82 8.44 4.30
C GLY A 42 -21.35 7.98 5.67
N THR A 43 -20.47 7.73 6.63
CA THR A 43 -20.86 7.47 8.03
C THR A 43 -21.54 8.69 8.67
N PHE A 44 -21.04 9.90 8.45
CA PHE A 44 -21.63 11.13 9.01
C PHE A 44 -23.00 11.42 8.40
N GLY A 45 -23.21 11.11 7.11
CA GLY A 45 -24.50 11.23 6.45
C GLY A 45 -25.53 10.14 6.82
N ALA A 46 -25.11 9.08 7.52
CA ALA A 46 -25.95 7.95 7.88
C ALA A 46 -26.29 7.89 9.38
N LEU A 47 -26.01 8.95 10.15
CA LEU A 47 -26.22 8.99 11.60
C LEU A 47 -27.67 8.71 12.02
N ASP A 48 -28.65 9.05 11.18
CA ASP A 48 -30.07 8.75 11.40
C ASP A 48 -30.40 7.25 11.32
N ARG A 49 -29.47 6.41 10.83
CA ARG A 49 -29.62 4.96 10.66
C ARG A 49 -28.45 4.24 11.34
N PRO A 50 -28.57 3.87 12.63
CA PRO A 50 -27.44 3.37 13.43
C PRO A 50 -26.78 2.12 12.84
N HIS A 51 -27.58 1.23 12.23
CA HIS A 51 -27.06 0.04 11.55
C HIS A 51 -26.18 0.39 10.33
N ALA A 52 -26.60 1.37 9.52
CA ALA A 52 -25.85 1.80 8.34
C ALA A 52 -24.59 2.58 8.73
N ALA A 53 -24.71 3.46 9.73
CA ALA A 53 -23.57 4.19 10.29
C ALA A 53 -22.49 3.24 10.82
N PHE A 54 -22.86 2.20 11.57
CA PHE A 54 -21.91 1.24 12.12
C PHE A 54 -21.14 0.47 11.02
N VAL A 55 -21.86 -0.01 9.99
CA VAL A 55 -21.25 -0.73 8.86
C VAL A 55 -20.31 0.19 8.06
N ASN A 56 -20.73 1.43 7.78
CA ASN A 56 -19.89 2.40 7.08
C ASN A 56 -18.65 2.78 7.91
N ALA A 57 -18.80 2.95 9.23
CA ALA A 57 -17.70 3.25 10.13
C ALA A 57 -16.63 2.13 10.10
N ILE A 58 -17.05 0.87 10.24
CA ILE A 58 -16.14 -0.27 10.17
C ILE A 58 -15.49 -0.37 8.79
N CYS A 59 -16.27 -0.25 7.72
CA CYS A 59 -15.75 -0.31 6.36
C CYS A 59 -14.70 0.78 6.10
N GLY A 60 -14.99 2.03 6.49
CA GLY A 60 -14.06 3.16 6.36
C GLY A 60 -12.78 2.95 7.16
N ILE A 61 -12.88 2.50 8.41
CA ILE A 61 -11.71 2.20 9.26
C ILE A 61 -10.85 1.10 8.63
N VAL A 62 -11.45 0.01 8.16
CA VAL A 62 -10.73 -1.11 7.54
C VAL A 62 -10.01 -0.65 6.28
N LEU A 63 -10.67 0.13 5.42
CA LEU A 63 -10.06 0.68 4.20
C LEU A 63 -8.89 1.62 4.52
N LEU A 64 -9.03 2.49 5.52
CA LEU A 64 -7.96 3.39 5.96
C LEU A 64 -6.78 2.63 6.56
N LEU A 65 -7.03 1.60 7.38
CA LEU A 65 -5.99 0.78 8.00
C LEU A 65 -5.22 -0.05 6.97
N ILE A 66 -5.94 -0.74 6.07
CA ILE A 66 -5.31 -1.56 5.03
C ILE A 66 -4.59 -0.66 4.03
N GLY A 67 -5.24 0.40 3.54
CA GLY A 67 -4.63 1.33 2.61
C GLY A 67 -3.39 2.01 3.19
N GLY A 68 -3.49 2.52 4.42
CA GLY A 68 -2.35 3.11 5.14
C GLY A 68 -1.23 2.11 5.40
N GLY A 69 -1.55 0.89 5.83
CA GLY A 69 -0.58 -0.17 6.08
C GLY A 69 0.18 -0.60 4.84
N VAL A 70 -0.52 -0.83 3.73
CA VAL A 70 0.07 -1.21 2.44
C VAL A 70 0.92 -0.06 1.87
N THR A 71 0.45 1.18 1.99
CA THR A 71 1.23 2.37 1.57
C THR A 71 2.53 2.49 2.36
N LEU A 72 2.47 2.35 3.69
CA LEU A 72 3.64 2.39 4.56
C LEU A 72 4.62 1.25 4.27
N TYR A 73 4.12 0.05 3.99
CA TYR A 73 4.95 -1.09 3.62
C TYR A 73 5.67 -0.85 2.29
N GLY A 74 4.95 -0.40 1.25
CA GLY A 74 5.53 -0.03 -0.04
C GLY A 74 6.58 1.07 0.08
N TRP A 75 6.27 2.13 0.84
CA TRP A 75 7.23 3.22 1.10
C TRP A 75 8.47 2.73 1.85
N ARG A 76 8.32 1.89 2.87
CA ARG A 76 9.45 1.35 3.63
C ARG A 76 10.33 0.45 2.74
N GLY A 77 9.74 -0.34 1.85
CA GLY A 77 10.45 -1.12 0.84
C GLY A 77 11.23 -0.25 -0.14
N PHE A 78 10.59 0.77 -0.71
CA PHE A 78 11.22 1.73 -1.61
C PHE A 78 12.39 2.49 -0.94
N ARG A 79 12.17 2.97 0.30
CA ARG A 79 13.16 3.74 1.05
C ARG A 79 14.41 2.92 1.38
N ASN A 80 14.23 1.62 1.66
CA ASN A 80 15.35 0.71 1.89
C ASN A 80 16.10 0.39 0.58
N ALA A 81 15.40 0.29 -0.55
CA ALA A 81 16.02 0.12 -1.86
C ALA A 81 16.84 1.34 -2.30
N THR A 82 16.43 2.56 -1.94
CA THR A 82 17.18 3.79 -2.23
C THR A 82 18.39 4.03 -1.32
N LYS A 83 18.43 3.42 -0.12
CA LYS A 83 19.53 3.58 0.83
C LYS A 83 20.69 2.60 0.63
N ASN A 84 20.44 1.48 -0.08
CA ASN A 84 21.45 0.52 -0.50
C ASN A 84 21.57 0.56 -2.04
N PRO A 85 22.18 1.63 -2.61
CA PRO A 85 22.48 1.69 -4.03
C PRO A 85 23.38 0.54 -4.48
#